data_AF-A0A0Q1CE89-F1
#
_entry.id   AF-A0A0Q1CE89-F1
#
_cell.length_a   1.000
_cell.length_b   1.000
_cell.length_c   1.000
_cell.angle_alpha   90.00
_cell.angle_beta   90.00
_cell.angle_gamma   90.00
#
_symmetry.space_group_name_H-M   'P 1'
#
loop_
_entity.id
_entity.type
_entity.pdbx_description
1 polymer ?
#
loop_
_entity_poly.entity_id
_entity_poly.type
_entity_poly.pdbx_seq_one_letter_code
_entity_poly.pdbx_strand_id
1 'polypeptide(L)'
;MSMDRRSFLISLALIPPAVYWSTSVLADGSVSDAFMQVSRIITGADNLTPGAAARIEGLLSERHPGFAAHLATLYTALVASPSREAGLSALTGNDLDTALIIAKPWYLGYVGTPSGRILKDDAEFATFLDMQAYAKTDSIIPAQSYPPGPAGWWQDTPRGVDASDLPEGATTWAYQPLKTYTIAAPDPAWRAYAAGHFDSIEAARASLGKGAEQ
;
A
#
# COMPACT_ATOMS: atom_id res chain seq x y z
N MET A 1 -14.96 -4.98 -6.61
CA MET A 1 -15.33 -3.58 -6.90
C MET A 1 -14.11 -2.95 -7.55
N SER A 2 -14.11 -2.75 -8.87
CA SER A 2 -12.96 -2.16 -9.59
C SER A 2 -13.05 -0.65 -9.47
N MET A 3 -12.07 -0.02 -8.82
CA MET A 3 -12.01 1.43 -8.68
C MET A 3 -11.34 2.04 -9.92
N ASP A 4 -11.94 3.06 -10.52
CA ASP A 4 -11.34 3.77 -11.65
C ASP A 4 -10.15 4.65 -11.18
N ARG A 5 -9.20 4.91 -12.08
CA ARG A 5 -7.97 5.69 -11.79
C ARG A 5 -8.28 7.08 -11.26
N ARG A 6 -9.32 7.74 -11.78
CA ARG A 6 -9.78 9.03 -11.26
C ARG A 6 -10.40 8.91 -9.88
N SER A 7 -11.20 7.87 -9.67
CA SER A 7 -11.79 7.58 -8.35
C SER A 7 -10.72 7.31 -7.30
N PHE A 8 -9.57 6.74 -7.67
CA PHE A 8 -8.43 6.58 -6.77
C PHE A 8 -7.86 7.94 -6.30
N LEU A 9 -7.59 8.88 -7.21
CA LEU A 9 -7.11 10.23 -6.84
C LEU A 9 -8.11 10.96 -5.93
N ILE A 10 -9.41 10.84 -6.24
CA ILE A 10 -10.48 11.43 -5.42
C ILE A 10 -10.59 10.72 -4.06
N SER A 11 -10.30 9.43 -3.96
CA SER A 11 -10.28 8.72 -2.66
C SER A 11 -9.05 9.08 -1.81
N LEU A 12 -7.94 9.49 -2.45
CA LEU A 12 -6.75 9.96 -1.75
C LEU A 12 -7.03 11.27 -1.01
N ALA A 13 -7.90 12.11 -1.57
CA ALA A 13 -8.30 13.43 -1.10
C ALA A 13 -9.02 13.55 0.25
N LEU A 14 -9.76 12.51 0.63
CA LEU A 14 -10.76 12.60 1.71
C LEU A 14 -10.15 12.43 3.11
N ILE A 15 -8.84 12.69 3.27
CA ILE A 15 -8.16 12.51 4.55
C ILE A 15 -8.08 13.87 5.27
N PRO A 16 -8.57 13.98 6.52
CA PRO A 16 -8.26 15.13 7.35
C PRO A 16 -6.75 15.16 7.66
N PRO A 17 -6.11 16.34 7.73
CA PRO A 17 -4.69 16.44 8.03
C PRO A 17 -4.40 15.84 9.41
N ALA A 18 -3.72 14.70 9.44
CA ALA A 18 -3.21 14.11 10.66
C ALA A 18 -1.94 14.86 11.07
N VAL A 19 -1.95 15.45 12.26
CA VAL A 19 -0.81 16.16 12.84
C VAL A 19 0.21 15.12 13.31
N TYR A 20 1.09 14.70 12.41
CA TYR A 20 2.26 13.90 12.78
C TYR A 20 3.45 14.83 13.03
N TRP A 21 4.04 14.71 14.22
CA TRP A 21 5.33 15.33 14.53
C TRP A 21 6.44 14.42 14.03
N SER A 22 6.76 14.51 12.75
CA SER A 22 7.89 13.80 12.16
C SER A 22 9.12 14.70 12.13
N THR A 23 10.11 14.42 12.99
CA THR A 23 11.47 14.92 12.80
C THR A 23 12.20 14.01 11.79
N SER A 24 11.88 14.19 10.51
CA SER A 24 12.58 13.49 9.43
C SER A 24 13.92 14.20 9.17
N VAL A 25 15.03 13.54 9.51
CA VAL A 25 16.37 13.95 9.03
C VAL A 25 16.42 13.63 7.54
N LEU A 26 16.31 14.65 6.71
CA LEU A 26 16.31 14.50 5.25
C LEU A 26 17.50 15.26 4.65
N ALA A 27 18.02 14.68 3.57
CA ALA A 27 19.16 15.19 2.81
C ALA A 27 18.87 16.55 2.18
N ASP A 28 19.93 17.35 2.05
CA ASP A 28 19.94 18.70 1.50
C ASP A 28 19.70 18.67 -0.02
N GLY A 29 18.43 18.64 -0.41
CA GLY A 29 17.99 18.75 -1.80
C GLY A 29 16.90 19.81 -1.88
N SER A 30 17.01 20.75 -2.82
CA SER A 30 15.98 21.75 -3.05
C SER A 30 14.82 21.12 -3.82
N VAL A 31 13.65 21.04 -3.19
CA VAL A 31 12.39 20.72 -3.88
C VAL A 31 11.90 21.95 -4.65
N SER A 32 11.31 21.76 -5.83
CA SER A 32 10.62 22.84 -6.52
C SER A 32 9.29 23.19 -5.84
N ASP A 33 8.96 24.48 -5.83
CA ASP A 33 7.67 24.95 -5.29
C ASP A 33 6.49 24.33 -6.02
N ALA A 34 6.62 24.13 -7.34
CA ALA A 34 5.62 23.47 -8.17
C ALA A 34 5.39 22.03 -7.72
N PHE A 35 6.45 21.25 -7.50
CA PHE A 35 6.32 19.87 -7.04
C PHE A 35 5.66 19.78 -5.67
N MET A 36 6.07 20.64 -4.73
CA MET A 36 5.47 20.70 -3.40
C MET A 36 3.98 21.04 -3.48
N GLN A 37 3.61 22.04 -4.25
CA GLN A 37 2.22 22.48 -4.38
C GLN A 37 1.34 21.45 -5.10
N VAL A 38 1.81 20.86 -6.20
CA VAL A 38 1.12 19.74 -6.88
C VAL A 38 0.94 18.56 -5.93
N SER A 39 1.99 18.21 -5.17
CA SER A 39 1.92 17.11 -4.20
C SER A 39 0.84 17.36 -3.16
N ARG A 40 0.77 18.55 -2.54
CA ARG A 40 -0.29 18.91 -1.58
C ARG A 40 -1.68 18.84 -2.20
N ILE A 41 -1.84 19.33 -3.43
CA ILE A 41 -3.13 19.25 -4.14
C ILE A 41 -3.51 17.80 -4.40
N ILE A 42 -2.60 16.94 -4.84
CA ILE A 42 -2.91 15.53 -5.11
C ILE A 42 -3.25 14.78 -3.83
N THR A 43 -2.46 14.97 -2.78
CA THR A 43 -2.58 14.20 -1.54
C THR A 43 -3.65 14.73 -0.59
N GLY A 44 -3.96 16.02 -0.66
CA GLY A 44 -4.76 16.71 0.35
C GLY A 44 -4.03 16.90 1.69
N ALA A 45 -2.73 16.62 1.76
CA ALA A 45 -1.94 16.75 2.97
C ALA A 45 -1.12 18.05 2.94
N ASP A 46 -1.28 18.89 3.96
CA ASP A 46 -0.53 20.15 4.08
C ASP A 46 0.86 19.98 4.71
N ASN A 47 1.05 18.89 5.47
CA ASN A 47 2.25 18.60 6.26
C ASN A 47 3.28 17.74 5.54
N LEU A 48 3.34 17.78 4.20
CA LEU A 48 4.37 17.09 3.44
C LEU A 48 5.77 17.64 3.77
N THR A 49 6.71 16.74 4.08
CA THR A 49 8.06 17.15 4.48
C THR A 49 8.89 17.57 3.25
N PRO A 50 9.61 18.71 3.30
CA PRO A 50 10.39 19.21 2.17
C PRO A 50 11.42 18.21 1.62
N GLY A 51 12.13 17.50 2.49
CA GLY A 51 13.16 16.58 2.04
C GLY A 51 12.62 15.24 1.50
N ALA A 52 11.43 14.78 1.91
CA ALA A 52 10.77 13.66 1.24
C ALA A 52 10.32 14.10 -0.15
N ALA A 53 9.77 15.32 -0.25
CA ALA A 53 9.38 15.89 -1.53
C ALA A 53 10.58 16.06 -2.49
N ALA A 54 11.71 16.58 -2.01
CA ALA A 54 12.94 16.70 -2.80
C ALA A 54 13.45 15.34 -3.31
N ARG A 55 13.46 14.33 -2.43
CA ARG A 55 13.83 12.96 -2.80
C ARG A 55 12.89 12.38 -3.85
N ILE A 56 11.58 12.52 -3.67
CA ILE A 56 10.60 12.01 -4.64
C ILE A 56 10.76 12.72 -5.98
N GLU A 57 10.88 14.05 -5.99
CA GLU A 57 11.06 14.83 -7.21
C GLU A 57 12.32 14.42 -7.98
N GLY A 58 13.44 14.24 -7.28
CA GLY A 58 14.69 13.75 -7.89
C GLY A 58 14.51 12.37 -8.52
N LEU A 59 13.96 11.41 -7.76
CA LEU A 59 13.70 10.05 -8.22
C LEU A 59 12.76 9.99 -9.44
N LEU A 60 11.70 10.81 -9.45
CA LEU A 60 10.78 10.89 -10.59
C LEU A 60 11.44 11.54 -11.81
N SER A 61 12.26 12.57 -11.60
CA SER A 61 12.99 13.26 -12.67
C SER A 61 14.00 12.34 -13.36
N GLU A 62 14.68 11.48 -12.61
CA GLU A 62 15.63 10.50 -13.15
C GLU A 62 14.94 9.41 -13.97
N ARG A 63 13.73 9.00 -13.57
CA ARG A 63 13.01 7.87 -14.18
C ARG A 63 12.13 8.25 -15.35
N HIS A 64 11.61 9.47 -15.36
CA HIS A 64 10.61 9.90 -16.32
C HIS A 64 11.17 11.06 -17.15
N PRO A 65 11.63 10.78 -18.39
CA PRO A 65 12.03 11.83 -19.31
C PRO A 65 10.92 12.86 -19.50
N GLY A 66 11.25 14.14 -19.38
CA GLY A 66 10.27 15.23 -19.51
C GLY A 66 9.42 15.48 -18.27
N PHE A 67 9.69 14.82 -17.13
CA PHE A 67 8.91 15.01 -15.90
C PHE A 67 8.75 16.47 -15.51
N ALA A 68 9.81 17.28 -15.55
CA ALA A 68 9.74 18.71 -15.21
C ALA A 68 8.74 19.49 -16.09
N ALA A 69 8.68 19.18 -17.38
CA ALA A 69 7.73 19.82 -18.30
C ALA A 69 6.28 19.38 -17.99
N HIS A 70 6.06 18.09 -17.77
CA HIS A 70 4.75 17.56 -17.39
C HIS A 70 4.28 18.05 -16.02
N LEU A 71 5.20 18.23 -15.08
CA LEU A 71 4.91 18.83 -13.78
C LEU A 71 4.44 20.28 -13.95
N ALA A 72 5.08 21.05 -14.82
CA ALA A 72 4.68 22.43 -15.09
C ALA A 72 3.29 22.53 -15.75
N THR A 73 2.94 21.62 -16.67
CA THR A 73 1.59 21.57 -17.27
C THR A 73 0.55 21.19 -16.22
N LEU A 74 0.82 20.14 -15.45
CA LEU A 74 -0.06 19.66 -14.39
C LEU A 74 -0.26 20.74 -13.31
N TYR A 75 0.80 21.42 -12.88
CA TYR A 75 0.75 22.53 -11.95
C TYR A 75 -0.22 23.60 -12.44
N THR A 76 -0.04 24.04 -13.69
CA THR A 76 -0.87 25.07 -14.32
C THR A 76 -2.34 24.67 -14.36
N ALA A 77 -2.63 23.42 -14.75
CA ALA A 77 -3.99 22.90 -14.80
C ALA A 77 -4.66 22.87 -13.41
N LEU A 78 -3.91 22.44 -12.39
CA LEU A 78 -4.41 22.33 -11.02
C LEU A 78 -4.64 23.69 -10.37
N VAL A 79 -3.72 24.66 -10.51
CA VAL A 79 -3.88 25.98 -9.88
C VAL A 79 -4.93 26.86 -10.57
N ALA A 80 -5.19 26.62 -11.87
CA ALA A 80 -6.27 27.31 -12.60
C ALA A 80 -7.67 26.80 -12.23
N SER A 81 -7.75 25.68 -11.50
CA SER A 81 -9.03 25.05 -11.17
C SER A 81 -9.72 25.76 -10.00
N PRO A 82 -11.07 25.88 -10.02
CA PRO A 82 -11.82 26.62 -8.99
C PRO A 82 -11.82 25.92 -7.63
N SER A 83 -11.59 24.61 -7.61
CA SER A 83 -11.36 23.83 -6.41
C SER A 83 -10.43 22.66 -6.71
N ARG A 84 -9.89 22.07 -5.65
CA ARG A 84 -9.05 20.86 -5.72
C ARG A 84 -9.80 19.70 -6.38
N GLU A 85 -11.05 19.46 -5.98
CA GLU A 85 -11.88 18.38 -6.50
C GLU A 85 -12.19 18.57 -7.98
N ALA A 86 -12.49 19.80 -8.39
CA ALA A 86 -12.72 20.14 -9.79
C ALA A 86 -11.46 19.91 -10.64
N GLY A 87 -10.29 20.35 -10.14
CA GLY A 87 -9.02 20.15 -10.82
C GLY A 87 -8.65 18.69 -10.99
N LEU A 88 -8.74 17.90 -9.91
CA LEU A 88 -8.44 16.46 -9.95
C LEU A 88 -9.41 15.70 -10.86
N SER A 89 -10.69 16.06 -10.85
CA SER A 89 -11.72 15.39 -11.68
C SER A 89 -11.57 15.70 -13.17
N ALA A 90 -11.00 16.85 -13.51
CA ALA A 90 -10.75 17.28 -14.88
C ALA A 90 -9.49 16.69 -15.51
N LEU A 91 -8.59 16.06 -14.72
CA LEU A 91 -7.35 15.51 -15.23
C LEU A 91 -7.57 14.38 -16.25
N THR A 92 -6.89 14.49 -17.39
CA THR A 92 -6.93 13.50 -18.48
C THR A 92 -5.53 13.30 -19.08
N GLY A 93 -5.35 12.21 -19.82
CA GLY A 93 -4.12 11.93 -20.56
C GLY A 93 -2.86 12.03 -19.70
N ASN A 94 -1.86 12.75 -20.21
CA ASN A 94 -0.55 12.87 -19.59
C ASN A 94 -0.57 13.57 -18.22
N ASP A 95 -1.50 14.51 -17.99
CA ASP A 95 -1.63 15.17 -16.68
C ASP A 95 -2.18 14.20 -15.63
N LEU A 96 -3.13 13.33 -16.01
CA LEU A 96 -3.62 12.26 -15.15
C LEU A 96 -2.52 11.26 -14.82
N ASP A 97 -1.75 10.83 -15.83
CA ASP A 97 -0.64 9.89 -15.63
C ASP A 97 0.46 10.51 -14.74
N THR A 98 0.78 11.78 -14.96
CA THR A 98 1.75 12.54 -14.14
C THR A 98 1.27 12.68 -12.69
N ALA A 99 -0.01 12.96 -12.48
CA ALA A 99 -0.57 13.01 -11.13
C ALA A 99 -0.50 11.66 -10.42
N LEU A 100 -0.73 10.55 -11.12
CA LEU A 100 -0.66 9.20 -10.55
C LEU A 100 0.78 8.80 -10.18
N ILE A 101 1.78 9.12 -11.01
CA ILE A 101 3.18 8.83 -10.68
C ILE A 101 3.67 9.67 -9.48
N ILE A 102 3.12 10.88 -9.27
CA ILE A 102 3.39 11.70 -8.07
C ILE A 102 2.67 11.13 -6.85
N ALA A 103 1.41 10.72 -7.00
CA ALA A 103 0.60 10.17 -5.91
C ALA A 103 1.20 8.88 -5.31
N LYS A 104 1.73 8.01 -6.18
CA LYS A 104 2.23 6.68 -5.81
C LYS A 104 3.29 6.70 -4.70
N PRO A 105 4.41 7.44 -4.79
CA PRO A 105 5.43 7.47 -3.73
C PRO A 105 4.92 8.11 -2.43
N TRP A 106 4.01 9.07 -2.50
CA TRP A 106 3.36 9.61 -1.30
C TRP A 106 2.44 8.60 -0.62
N TYR A 107 1.82 7.72 -1.39
CA TYR A 107 0.96 6.67 -0.85
C TYR A 107 1.76 5.49 -0.29
N LEU A 108 2.72 4.99 -1.06
CA LEU A 108 3.42 3.72 -0.79
C LEU A 108 4.81 3.87 -0.18
N GLY A 109 5.41 5.07 -0.22
CA GLY A 109 6.74 5.30 0.32
C GLY A 109 7.90 4.95 -0.63
N TYR A 110 7.63 4.58 -1.89
CA TYR A 110 8.66 4.24 -2.88
C TYR A 110 8.26 4.61 -4.30
N VAL A 111 9.25 4.73 -5.18
CA VAL A 111 9.08 4.80 -6.64
C VAL A 111 9.46 3.46 -7.29
N GLY A 112 9.13 3.26 -8.56
CA GLY A 112 9.42 2.01 -9.27
C GLY A 112 8.43 0.90 -8.95
N THR A 113 8.77 -0.34 -9.28
CA THR A 113 7.89 -1.50 -9.21
C THR A 113 8.57 -2.65 -8.47
N PRO A 114 8.40 -2.75 -7.14
CA PRO A 114 9.00 -3.82 -6.38
C PRO A 114 8.48 -5.17 -6.87
N SER A 115 9.37 -6.16 -6.96
CA SER A 115 9.02 -7.48 -7.46
C SER A 115 9.63 -8.56 -6.59
N GLY A 116 8.78 -9.28 -5.85
CA GLY A 116 9.20 -10.41 -5.03
C GLY A 116 9.65 -11.66 -5.82
N ARG A 117 9.79 -11.56 -7.14
CA ARG A 117 10.14 -12.69 -8.03
C ARG A 117 11.49 -12.54 -8.72
N ILE A 118 12.16 -11.40 -8.55
CA ILE A 118 13.45 -11.11 -9.21
C ILE A 118 14.47 -10.63 -8.17
N LEU A 119 15.75 -10.88 -8.45
CA LEU A 119 16.86 -10.55 -7.55
C LEU A 119 17.16 -9.04 -7.47
N LYS A 120 16.84 -8.30 -8.52
CA LYS A 120 17.02 -6.85 -8.60
C LYS A 120 15.79 -6.26 -9.27
N ASP A 121 15.07 -5.43 -8.55
CA ASP A 121 14.01 -4.59 -9.09
C ASP A 121 14.49 -3.14 -9.23
N ASP A 122 13.57 -2.28 -9.67
CA ASP A 122 13.78 -0.85 -9.80
C ASP A 122 13.15 -0.09 -8.62
N ALA A 123 12.82 -0.72 -7.50
CA ALA A 123 12.20 0.01 -6.40
C ALA A 123 13.24 0.90 -5.69
N GLU A 124 12.92 2.19 -5.55
CA GLU A 124 13.74 3.09 -4.74
C GLU A 124 12.93 3.71 -3.62
N PHE A 125 13.54 3.71 -2.44
CA PHE A 125 12.94 4.23 -1.23
C PHE A 125 12.77 5.75 -1.32
N ALA A 126 11.55 6.22 -1.08
CA ALA A 126 11.23 7.64 -1.04
C ALA A 126 11.04 8.13 0.40
N THR A 127 10.13 7.51 1.15
CA THR A 127 9.81 7.83 2.55
C THR A 127 9.13 6.66 3.24
N PHE A 128 9.18 6.59 4.56
CA PHE A 128 8.48 5.56 5.34
C PHE A 128 7.41 6.18 6.24
N LEU A 129 7.79 7.16 7.04
CA LEU A 129 6.90 7.79 8.02
C LEU A 129 5.91 8.77 7.38
N ASP A 130 6.26 9.34 6.22
CA ASP A 130 5.38 10.28 5.52
C ASP A 130 4.46 9.58 4.50
N MET A 131 4.44 8.24 4.48
CA MET A 131 3.60 7.49 3.53
C MET A 131 2.13 7.44 4.00
N GLN A 132 1.21 7.82 3.12
CA GLN A 132 -0.21 7.93 3.46
C GLN A 132 -0.91 6.60 3.66
N ALA A 133 -0.38 5.50 3.11
CA ALA A 133 -0.96 4.18 3.37
C ALA A 133 -1.01 3.89 4.88
N TYR A 134 0.03 4.24 5.65
CA TYR A 134 0.00 4.10 7.10
C TYR A 134 -0.95 5.10 7.78
N ALA A 135 -0.92 6.37 7.37
CA ALA A 135 -1.82 7.36 7.94
C ALA A 135 -3.32 6.99 7.80
N LYS A 136 -3.68 6.26 6.73
CA LYS A 136 -5.06 5.78 6.53
C LYS A 136 -5.41 4.54 7.34
N THR A 137 -4.43 3.79 7.84
CA THR A 137 -4.64 2.53 8.57
C THR A 137 -4.14 2.57 10.01
N ASP A 138 -3.60 3.67 10.49
CA ASP A 138 -2.91 3.77 11.78
C ASP A 138 -3.75 3.35 12.99
N SER A 139 -5.06 3.56 12.92
CA SER A 139 -6.04 3.12 13.92
C SER A 139 -6.28 1.61 13.98
N ILE A 140 -5.83 0.85 12.97
CA ILE A 140 -6.07 -0.58 12.83
C ILE A 140 -4.75 -1.36 12.76
N ILE A 141 -3.81 -0.89 11.92
CA ILE A 141 -2.54 -1.54 11.64
C ILE A 141 -1.43 -0.53 11.95
N PRO A 142 -0.54 -0.83 12.90
CA PRO A 142 0.59 0.04 13.18
C PRO A 142 1.56 0.06 12.00
N ALA A 143 2.32 1.15 11.87
CA ALA A 143 3.48 1.15 10.99
C ALA A 143 4.46 0.06 11.46
N GLN A 144 4.91 -0.79 10.54
CA GLN A 144 5.80 -1.90 10.89
C GLN A 144 7.06 -1.36 11.58
N SER A 145 7.48 -2.01 12.65
CA SER A 145 8.60 -1.60 13.53
C SER A 145 8.35 -0.36 14.41
N TYR A 146 7.17 0.25 14.36
CA TYR A 146 6.79 1.38 15.22
C TYR A 146 5.51 1.03 16.01
N PRO A 147 5.64 0.49 17.23
CA PRO A 147 4.48 0.24 18.07
C PRO A 147 3.78 1.58 18.40
N PRO A 148 2.44 1.66 18.27
CA PRO A 148 1.66 2.89 18.45
C PRO A 148 1.49 3.24 19.94
N GLY A 149 1.89 2.35 20.85
CA GLY A 149 1.67 2.52 22.27
C GLY A 149 2.60 1.67 23.14
N PRO A 150 2.39 1.66 24.46
CA PRO A 150 3.16 0.85 25.39
C PRO A 150 3.00 -0.65 25.09
N ALA A 151 3.83 -1.47 25.74
CA ALA A 151 3.71 -2.92 25.65
C ALA A 151 2.26 -3.36 25.92
N GLY A 152 1.71 -4.21 25.05
CA GLY A 152 0.33 -4.71 25.17
C GLY A 152 -0.73 -3.93 24.40
N TRP A 153 -0.38 -2.90 23.62
CA TRP A 153 -1.33 -2.13 22.79
C TRP A 153 -2.19 -3.00 21.84
N TRP A 154 -1.74 -4.21 21.49
CA TRP A 154 -2.41 -5.16 20.60
C TRP A 154 -3.43 -6.08 21.31
N GLN A 155 -3.62 -5.95 22.62
CA GLN A 155 -4.52 -6.83 23.39
C GLN A 155 -6.00 -6.51 23.14
N ASP A 156 -6.32 -5.24 22.88
CA ASP A 156 -7.68 -4.82 22.65
C ASP A 156 -8.14 -5.16 21.24
N THR A 157 -9.37 -5.64 21.13
CA THR A 157 -10.00 -5.87 19.82
C THR A 157 -10.20 -4.52 19.12
N PRO A 158 -9.73 -4.35 17.86
CA PRO A 158 -9.94 -3.12 17.12
C PRO A 158 -11.41 -2.76 17.00
N ARG A 159 -11.72 -1.46 17.02
CA ARG A 159 -13.10 -0.98 16.91
C ARG A 159 -13.75 -1.46 15.61
N GLY A 160 -14.89 -2.15 15.72
CA GLY A 160 -15.65 -2.65 14.57
C GLY A 160 -15.27 -4.07 14.13
N VAL A 161 -14.33 -4.72 14.79
CA VAL A 161 -14.07 -6.15 14.63
C VAL A 161 -14.94 -6.92 15.62
N ASP A 162 -15.74 -7.86 15.11
CA ASP A 162 -16.46 -8.81 15.96
C ASP A 162 -15.50 -9.94 16.35
N ALA A 163 -15.24 -10.05 17.65
CA ALA A 163 -14.38 -11.07 18.24
C ALA A 163 -15.18 -12.10 19.06
N SER A 164 -16.50 -12.13 18.92
CA SER A 164 -17.37 -13.06 19.67
C SER A 164 -17.11 -14.54 19.35
N ASP A 165 -16.56 -14.83 18.16
CA ASP A 165 -16.18 -16.18 17.74
C ASP A 165 -14.82 -16.64 18.29
N LEU A 166 -14.10 -15.78 19.03
CA LEU A 166 -12.83 -16.18 19.63
C LEU A 166 -13.06 -17.21 20.75
N PRO A 167 -12.21 -18.24 20.85
CA PRO A 167 -12.25 -19.19 21.96
C PRO A 167 -12.16 -18.50 23.31
N GLU A 168 -12.79 -19.09 24.33
CA GLU A 168 -12.71 -18.60 25.70
C GLU A 168 -11.23 -18.44 26.13
N GLY A 169 -10.90 -17.26 26.65
CA GLY A 169 -9.55 -16.93 27.11
C GLY A 169 -8.58 -16.45 26.03
N ALA A 170 -8.96 -16.41 24.74
CA ALA A 170 -8.08 -16.01 23.62
C ALA A 170 -7.45 -14.61 23.76
N THR A 171 -8.04 -13.73 24.57
CA THR A 171 -7.52 -12.39 24.88
C THR A 171 -6.56 -12.36 26.08
N THR A 172 -6.20 -13.52 26.64
CA THR A 172 -5.33 -13.64 27.82
C THR A 172 -4.04 -14.39 27.47
N TRP A 173 -2.94 -14.06 28.16
CA TRP A 173 -1.68 -14.80 28.04
C TRP A 173 -1.76 -16.28 28.47
N ALA A 174 -2.83 -16.66 29.19
CA ALA A 174 -3.08 -18.03 29.61
C ALA A 174 -3.57 -18.91 28.45
N TYR A 175 -4.17 -18.32 27.42
CA TYR A 175 -4.57 -19.06 26.23
C TYR A 175 -3.34 -19.42 25.40
N GLN A 176 -3.06 -20.71 25.37
CA GLN A 176 -2.09 -21.30 24.48
C GLN A 176 -2.91 -21.99 23.38
N PRO A 177 -2.81 -21.56 22.10
CA PRO A 177 -3.40 -22.36 21.03
C PRO A 177 -2.80 -23.77 21.10
N LEU A 178 -3.57 -24.78 20.69
CA LEU A 178 -3.20 -26.20 20.81
C LEU A 178 -1.70 -26.39 20.49
N LYS A 179 -0.94 -26.86 21.49
CA LYS A 179 0.52 -27.11 21.37
C LYS A 179 0.84 -28.15 20.29
N THR A 180 -0.17 -28.89 19.85
CA THR A 180 -0.04 -29.97 18.89
C THR A 180 -1.06 -29.74 17.79
N TYR A 181 -0.59 -29.28 16.64
CA TYR A 181 -1.36 -29.32 15.42
C TYR A 181 -1.16 -30.70 14.80
N THR A 182 -2.21 -31.50 14.75
CA THR A 182 -2.23 -32.62 13.81
C THR A 182 -2.46 -32.02 12.44
N ILE A 183 -1.38 -31.75 11.69
CA ILE A 183 -1.50 -31.36 10.29
C ILE A 183 -2.19 -32.53 9.59
N ALA A 184 -3.44 -32.31 9.15
CA ALA A 184 -4.15 -33.30 8.38
C ALA A 184 -3.28 -33.70 7.19
N ALA A 185 -3.06 -34.99 7.01
CA ALA A 185 -2.25 -35.46 5.90
C ALA A 185 -2.89 -34.95 4.59
N PRO A 186 -2.12 -34.34 3.68
CA PRO A 186 -2.71 -33.70 2.50
C PRO A 186 -3.51 -34.69 1.67
N ASP A 187 -4.61 -34.23 1.06
CA ASP A 187 -5.48 -35.05 0.21
C ASP A 187 -4.62 -35.90 -0.76
N PRO A 188 -4.75 -37.24 -0.76
CA PRO A 188 -3.99 -38.12 -1.65
C PRO A 188 -4.04 -37.70 -3.12
N ALA A 189 -5.18 -37.17 -3.59
CA ALA A 189 -5.32 -36.69 -4.96
C ALA A 189 -4.53 -35.42 -5.20
N TRP A 190 -4.51 -34.49 -4.23
CA TRP A 190 -3.66 -33.31 -4.29
C TRP A 190 -2.18 -33.70 -4.32
N ARG A 191 -1.75 -34.67 -3.50
CA ARG A 191 -0.38 -35.18 -3.51
C ARG A 191 0.02 -35.78 -4.86
N ALA A 192 -0.85 -36.58 -5.46
CA ALA A 192 -0.57 -37.21 -6.75
C ALA A 192 -0.50 -36.18 -7.90
N TYR A 193 -1.38 -35.18 -7.89
CA TYR A 193 -1.30 -34.04 -8.81
C TYR A 193 -0.02 -33.23 -8.60
N ALA A 194 0.31 -32.86 -7.36
CA ALA A 194 1.50 -32.07 -7.04
C ALA A 194 2.82 -32.80 -7.39
N ALA A 195 2.82 -34.14 -7.34
CA ALA A 195 3.94 -34.98 -7.77
C ALA A 195 4.02 -35.18 -9.29
N GLY A 196 3.09 -34.60 -10.06
CA GLY A 196 3.06 -34.68 -11.52
C GLY A 196 2.55 -36.01 -12.08
N HIS A 197 1.84 -36.81 -11.29
CA HIS A 197 1.26 -38.08 -11.76
C HIS A 197 -0.05 -37.91 -12.53
N PHE A 198 -0.70 -36.74 -12.41
CA PHE A 198 -1.96 -36.42 -13.07
C PHE A 198 -1.98 -34.96 -13.49
N ASP A 199 -2.66 -34.66 -14.60
CA ASP A 199 -2.79 -33.30 -15.13
C ASP A 199 -3.78 -32.41 -14.35
N SER A 200 -4.64 -33.00 -13.51
CA SER A 200 -5.54 -32.27 -12.62
C SER A 200 -5.88 -33.05 -11.35
N ILE A 201 -6.41 -32.33 -10.34
CA ILE A 201 -6.86 -32.93 -9.07
C ILE A 201 -8.08 -33.82 -9.31
N GLU A 202 -8.97 -33.48 -10.25
CA GLU A 202 -10.14 -34.28 -10.62
C GLU A 202 -9.74 -35.60 -11.27
N ALA A 203 -8.72 -35.59 -12.15
CA ALA A 203 -8.17 -36.80 -12.75
C ALA A 203 -7.53 -37.71 -11.68
N ALA A 204 -6.78 -37.12 -10.74
CA ALA A 204 -6.21 -37.83 -9.60
C ALA A 204 -7.30 -38.46 -8.70
N ARG A 205 -8.36 -37.72 -8.37
CA ARG A 205 -9.50 -38.23 -7.58
C ARG A 205 -10.24 -39.35 -8.30
N ALA A 206 -10.49 -39.22 -9.59
CA ALA A 206 -11.17 -40.23 -10.39
C ALA A 206 -10.35 -41.53 -10.51
N SER A 207 -9.02 -41.42 -10.54
CA SER A 207 -8.11 -42.58 -10.56
C SER A 207 -8.02 -43.26 -9.19
N LEU A 208 -7.83 -42.47 -8.11
CA LEU A 208 -7.68 -42.98 -6.75
C LEU A 208 -9.00 -43.52 -6.16
N GLY A 209 -10.15 -42.97 -6.56
CA GLY A 209 -11.47 -43.45 -6.15
C GLY A 209 -11.84 -44.81 -6.73
N LYS A 210 -11.22 -45.24 -7.84
CA LYS A 210 -11.42 -46.57 -8.45
C LYS A 210 -10.59 -47.68 -7.79
N GLY A 211 -9.64 -47.32 -6.93
CA GLY A 211 -8.76 -48.28 -6.24
C GLY A 211 -9.30 -48.80 -4.90
N ALA A 212 -10.47 -48.35 -4.44
CA ALA A 212 -11.06 -48.75 -3.16
C ALA A 212 -12.14 -49.85 -3.26
N GLU A 213 -12.43 -50.33 -4.48
CA GLU A 213 -13.41 -51.40 -4.76
C GLU A 213 -12.79 -52.71 -5.31
N GLN A 214 -11.51 -52.99 -5.02
CA GLN A 214 -10.89 -54.28 -5.32
C GLN A 214 -10.37 -54.97 -4.06
#